data_AF-A0AAW9JY65-F1
#
_entry.id   AF-A0AAW9JY65-F1
#
_cell.length_a   1.000
_cell.length_b   1.000
_cell.length_c   1.000
_cell.angle_alpha   90.00
_cell.angle_beta   90.00
_cell.angle_gamma   90.00
#
_symmetry.space_group_name_H-M   'P 1'
#
loop_
_entity.id
_entity.type
_entity.pdbx_description
1 polymer ?
#
loop_
_entity_poly.entity_id
_entity_poly.type
_entity_poly.pdbx_seq_one_letter_code
_entity_poly.pdbx_strand_id
1 'polypeptide(L)'
;GKAPALEMSESSDTTEAMAKVKPSIEKYLPTFFKKYAESNKADLSLLMKKVELMGGDYELDKVDVSRARFAFVGDNVLVQVYVSFKNKETDFVHTEPFTLQLTKQEKSWFVVEMQHVFIK
;
A
#
# COMPACT_ATOMS: atom_id res chain seq x y z
N GLY A 1 -3.50 -5.37 -41.13
CA GLY A 1 -4.26 -4.27 -40.52
C GLY A 1 -3.56 -3.85 -39.26
N LYS A 2 -3.36 -2.54 -39.05
CA LYS A 2 -2.85 -2.02 -37.77
C LYS A 2 -3.90 -2.31 -36.70
N ALA A 3 -3.52 -3.00 -35.63
CA ALA A 3 -4.31 -3.03 -34.42
C ALA A 3 -4.42 -1.58 -33.89
N PRO A 4 -5.60 -1.11 -33.47
CA PRO A 4 -5.71 0.15 -32.76
C PRO A 4 -4.87 0.03 -31.49
N ALA A 5 -3.80 0.82 -31.41
CA ALA A 5 -3.18 1.13 -30.15
C ALA A 5 -4.30 1.75 -29.30
N LEU A 6 -4.63 1.08 -28.20
CA LEU A 6 -5.44 1.68 -27.15
C LEU A 6 -4.63 2.87 -26.66
N GLU A 7 -4.89 4.05 -27.24
CA GLU A 7 -4.54 5.33 -26.66
C GLU A 7 -5.35 5.43 -25.38
N MET A 8 -4.79 4.84 -24.32
CA MET A 8 -5.22 5.07 -22.95
C MET A 8 -4.79 6.50 -22.65
N SER A 9 -5.61 7.47 -23.08
CA SER A 9 -5.45 8.85 -22.65
C SER A 9 -5.69 8.85 -21.14
N GLU A 10 -4.62 8.81 -20.35
CA GLU A 10 -4.69 9.31 -18.98
C GLU A 10 -5.19 10.75 -19.09
N SER A 11 -6.48 10.96 -18.82
CA SER A 11 -7.06 12.29 -18.86
C SER A 11 -6.32 13.16 -17.83
N SER A 12 -6.02 14.41 -18.20
CA SER A 12 -5.34 15.38 -17.32
C SER A 12 -5.97 15.47 -15.93
N ASP A 13 -7.29 15.28 -15.86
CA ASP A 13 -8.09 15.30 -14.64
C ASP A 13 -7.72 14.17 -13.67
N THR A 14 -7.39 12.99 -14.18
CA THR A 14 -6.97 11.84 -13.37
C THR A 14 -5.59 12.09 -12.78
N THR A 15 -4.67 12.67 -13.56
CA THR A 15 -3.32 13.02 -13.11
C THR A 15 -3.34 14.10 -12.04
N GLU A 16 -4.15 15.15 -12.22
CA GLU A 16 -4.25 16.24 -11.26
C GLU A 16 -4.96 15.80 -9.96
N ALA A 17 -6.01 14.98 -10.07
CA ALA A 17 -6.65 14.36 -8.90
C ALA A 17 -5.69 13.45 -8.13
N MET A 18 -4.88 12.65 -8.85
CA MET A 18 -3.90 11.77 -8.22
C MET A 18 -2.82 12.58 -7.49
N ALA A 19 -2.34 13.68 -8.08
CA ALA A 19 -1.38 14.58 -7.46
C ALA A 19 -1.87 15.18 -6.13
N LYS A 20 -3.18 15.37 -5.96
CA LYS A 20 -3.80 15.87 -4.71
C LYS A 20 -3.84 14.81 -3.60
N VAL A 21 -4.02 13.53 -3.95
CA VAL A 21 -4.19 12.45 -2.95
C VAL A 21 -2.90 11.71 -2.63
N LYS A 22 -2.01 11.52 -3.63
CA LYS A 22 -0.77 10.75 -3.51
C LYS A 22 0.09 11.14 -2.30
N PRO A 23 0.36 12.44 -2.02
CA PRO A 23 1.19 12.82 -0.87
C PRO A 23 0.60 12.37 0.48
N SER A 24 -0.73 12.29 0.59
CA SER A 24 -1.38 11.82 1.82
C SER A 24 -1.28 10.30 1.98
N ILE A 25 -1.31 9.56 0.87
CA ILE A 25 -1.13 8.10 0.86
C ILE A 25 0.33 7.77 1.19
N GLU A 26 1.30 8.47 0.59
CA GLU A 26 2.73 8.26 0.86
C GLU A 26 3.08 8.49 2.33
N LYS A 27 2.41 9.45 3.00
CA LYS A 27 2.53 9.65 4.45
C LYS A 27 1.83 8.56 5.28
N TYR A 28 0.75 8.00 4.77
CA TYR A 28 -0.01 6.93 5.42
C TYR A 28 0.72 5.59 5.38
N LEU A 29 1.35 5.22 4.25
CA LEU A 29 1.92 3.88 4.05
C LEU A 29 2.93 3.48 5.15
N PRO A 30 3.90 4.31 5.57
CA PRO A 30 4.81 3.95 6.67
C PRO A 30 4.07 3.71 7.99
N THR A 31 3.04 4.52 8.27
CA THR A 31 2.22 4.37 9.48
C THR A 31 1.45 3.06 9.46
N PHE A 32 0.82 2.74 8.32
CA PHE A 32 0.11 1.49 8.13
C PHE A 32 1.04 0.27 8.28
N PHE A 33 2.14 0.23 7.53
CA PHE A 33 3.04 -0.94 7.54
C PHE A 33 3.76 -1.14 8.87
N LYS A 34 4.06 -0.06 9.60
CA LYS A 34 4.53 -0.16 10.98
C LYS A 34 3.49 -0.85 11.86
N LYS A 35 2.23 -0.41 11.79
CA LYS A 35 1.14 -1.02 12.56
C LYS A 35 0.88 -2.46 12.12
N TYR A 36 0.97 -2.77 10.84
CA TYR A 36 0.82 -4.11 10.28
C TYR A 36 1.86 -5.09 10.84
N ALA A 37 3.12 -4.66 10.98
CA ALA A 37 4.19 -5.49 11.55
C ALA A 37 4.08 -5.65 13.08
N GLU A 38 3.67 -4.59 13.79
CA GLU A 38 3.81 -4.51 15.26
C GLU A 38 2.51 -4.73 16.05
N SER A 39 1.33 -4.57 15.44
CA SER A 39 0.06 -4.47 16.18
C SER A 39 -0.72 -5.77 16.26
N ASN A 40 -1.67 -5.82 17.18
CA ASN A 40 -2.59 -6.93 17.34
C ASN A 40 -3.80 -6.82 16.38
N LYS A 41 -4.65 -7.86 16.38
CA LYS A 41 -5.84 -7.94 15.54
C LYS A 41 -6.84 -6.80 15.77
N ALA A 42 -7.04 -6.37 17.02
CA ALA A 42 -8.01 -5.32 17.35
C ALA A 42 -7.57 -3.98 16.77
N ASP A 43 -6.30 -3.62 16.95
CA ASP A 43 -5.73 -2.38 16.41
C ASP A 43 -5.75 -2.37 14.88
N LEU A 44 -5.45 -3.50 14.23
CA LEU A 44 -5.47 -3.60 12.77
C LEU A 44 -6.87 -3.55 12.18
N SER A 45 -7.90 -3.98 12.92
CA SER A 45 -9.29 -3.89 12.45
C SER A 45 -9.76 -2.44 12.23
N LEU A 46 -9.07 -1.47 12.83
CA LEU A 46 -9.32 -0.04 12.61
C LEU A 46 -8.69 0.48 11.31
N LEU A 47 -7.74 -0.27 10.74
CA LEU A 47 -6.92 0.14 9.59
C LEU A 47 -7.20 -0.68 8.34
N MET A 48 -7.67 -1.91 8.48
CA MET A 48 -7.94 -2.82 7.36
C MET A 48 -9.19 -3.68 7.56
N LYS A 49 -9.87 -3.98 6.45
CA LYS A 49 -11.11 -4.76 6.43
C LYS A 49 -10.87 -6.24 6.76
N LYS A 50 -9.92 -6.85 6.07
CA LYS A 50 -9.53 -8.26 6.21
C LYS A 50 -8.25 -8.30 7.04
N VAL A 51 -8.37 -8.48 8.35
CA VAL A 51 -7.19 -8.44 9.24
C VAL A 51 -6.32 -9.67 9.02
N GLU A 52 -5.10 -9.43 8.57
CA GLU A 52 -4.03 -10.41 8.43
C GLU A 52 -2.87 -9.96 9.32
N LEU A 53 -2.28 -10.87 10.09
CA LEU A 53 -1.19 -10.56 11.01
C LEU A 53 0.13 -10.98 10.37
N MET A 54 1.13 -10.09 10.43
CA MET A 54 2.49 -10.42 9.96
C MET A 54 3.24 -11.38 10.90
N GLY A 55 2.81 -11.49 12.16
CA GLY A 55 3.39 -12.44 13.13
C GLY A 55 4.24 -11.81 14.24
N GLY A 56 4.33 -10.48 14.35
CA GLY A 56 4.94 -9.78 15.50
C GLY A 56 6.47 -9.84 15.60
N ASP A 57 7.10 -10.82 14.96
CA ASP A 57 8.57 -11.03 14.95
C ASP A 57 9.31 -10.05 14.02
N TYR A 58 8.57 -9.23 13.29
CA TYR A 58 9.11 -8.28 12.32
C TYR A 58 8.81 -6.83 12.72
N GLU A 59 9.67 -5.93 12.28
CA GLU A 59 9.47 -4.48 12.32
C GLU A 59 9.64 -3.88 10.92
N LEU A 60 9.00 -2.74 10.70
CA LEU A 60 9.14 -2.01 9.45
C LEU A 60 10.57 -1.45 9.33
N ASP A 61 11.28 -1.83 8.28
CA ASP A 61 12.58 -1.25 7.91
C ASP A 61 12.38 -0.07 6.94
N LYS A 62 11.68 -0.31 5.82
CA LYS A 62 11.54 0.69 4.75
C LYS A 62 10.27 0.53 3.94
N VAL A 63 9.67 1.64 3.52
CA VAL A 63 8.65 1.69 2.45
C VAL A 63 9.24 2.44 1.26
N ASP A 64 9.36 1.80 0.10
CA ASP A 64 9.88 2.42 -1.12
C ASP A 64 8.80 3.21 -1.88
N VAL A 65 8.41 4.35 -1.33
CA VAL A 65 7.39 5.24 -1.93
C VAL A 65 7.84 5.81 -3.28
N SER A 66 9.15 5.89 -3.54
CA SER A 66 9.69 6.42 -4.80
C SER A 66 9.33 5.54 -6.01
N ARG A 67 9.13 4.25 -5.77
CA ARG A 67 8.75 3.25 -6.77
C ARG A 67 7.28 2.87 -6.71
N ALA A 68 6.49 3.53 -5.84
CA ALA A 68 5.08 3.23 -5.68
C ALA A 68 4.29 3.65 -6.92
N ARG A 69 3.35 2.80 -7.32
CA ARG A 69 2.41 3.05 -8.43
C ARG A 69 1.01 3.25 -7.87
N PHE A 70 0.27 4.20 -8.44
CA PHE A 70 -1.04 4.59 -7.99
C PHE A 70 -2.03 4.60 -9.15
N ALA A 71 -3.23 4.09 -8.95
CA ALA A 71 -4.31 4.16 -9.92
C ALA A 71 -5.66 4.33 -9.21
N PHE A 72 -6.57 5.13 -9.76
CA PHE A 72 -7.95 5.15 -9.28
C PHE A 72 -8.72 3.92 -9.75
N VAL A 73 -9.51 3.33 -8.87
CA VAL A 73 -10.41 2.21 -9.15
C VAL A 73 -11.77 2.53 -8.52
N GLY A 74 -12.64 3.19 -9.30
CA GLY A 74 -13.83 3.85 -8.77
C GLY A 74 -13.44 4.95 -7.77
N ASP A 75 -14.03 4.92 -6.58
CA ASP A 75 -13.70 5.87 -5.49
C ASP A 75 -12.45 5.48 -4.68
N ASN A 76 -11.84 4.33 -4.98
CA ASN A 76 -10.67 3.82 -4.28
C ASN A 76 -9.38 4.16 -5.02
N VAL A 77 -8.26 4.04 -4.30
CA VAL A 77 -6.91 4.12 -4.87
C VAL A 77 -6.21 2.79 -4.72
N LEU A 78 -5.81 2.20 -5.84
CA LEU A 78 -4.92 1.05 -5.88
C LEU A 78 -3.47 1.52 -5.76
N VAL A 79 -2.71 0.91 -4.86
CA VAL A 79 -1.31 1.23 -4.59
C VAL A 79 -0.47 -0.03 -4.71
N GLN A 80 0.56 -0.01 -5.54
CA GLN A 80 1.60 -1.04 -5.57
C GLN A 80 2.88 -0.46 -4.98
N VAL A 81 3.46 -1.12 -3.97
CA VAL A 81 4.64 -0.62 -3.24
C VAL A 81 5.52 -1.77 -2.77
N TYR A 82 6.83 -1.55 -2.70
CA TYR A 82 7.76 -2.49 -2.08
C TYR A 82 8.02 -2.08 -0.63
N VAL A 83 7.95 -3.05 0.28
CA VAL A 83 8.14 -2.84 1.71
C VAL A 83 9.17 -3.82 2.23
N SER A 84 10.14 -3.30 2.97
CA SER A 84 11.18 -4.07 3.63
C SER A 84 10.85 -4.21 5.11
N PHE A 85 10.96 -5.43 5.61
CA PHE A 85 10.78 -5.75 7.02
C PHE A 85 12.02 -6.43 7.57
N LYS A 86 12.36 -6.08 8.80
CA LYS A 86 13.49 -6.62 9.53
C LYS A 86 13.00 -7.57 10.60
N ASN A 87 13.59 -8.77 10.68
CA ASN A 87 13.36 -9.69 11.76
C ASN A 87 14.05 -9.18 13.04
N LYS A 88 13.30 -9.11 14.15
CA LYS A 88 13.76 -8.53 15.41
C LYS A 88 14.86 -9.34 16.11
N GLU A 89 14.98 -10.63 15.81
CA GLU A 89 15.94 -11.54 16.46
C GLU A 89 17.23 -11.72 15.65
N THR A 90 17.12 -11.74 14.32
CA THR A 90 18.23 -12.17 13.43
C THR A 90 18.81 -11.05 12.58
N ASP A 91 18.25 -9.83 12.66
CA ASP A 91 18.55 -8.70 11.79
C ASP A 91 18.31 -8.96 10.29
N PHE A 92 17.75 -10.10 9.92
CA PHE A 92 17.46 -10.45 8.52
C PHE A 92 16.39 -9.51 7.95
N VAL A 93 16.68 -8.90 6.80
CA VAL A 93 15.77 -8.01 6.08
C VAL A 93 15.28 -8.70 4.81
N HIS A 94 13.97 -8.73 4.61
CA HIS A 94 13.34 -9.17 3.37
C HIS A 94 12.46 -8.06 2.80
N THR A 95 12.24 -8.08 1.49
CA THR A 95 11.43 -7.09 0.79
C THR A 95 10.32 -7.79 0.02
N GLU A 96 9.09 -7.34 0.21
CA GLU A 96 7.90 -7.89 -0.43
C GLU A 96 7.15 -6.82 -1.24
N PRO A 97 6.59 -7.19 -2.40
CA PRO A 97 5.64 -6.34 -3.11
C PRO A 97 4.25 -6.45 -2.46
N PHE A 98 3.65 -5.30 -2.16
CA PHE A 98 2.27 -5.17 -1.70
C PHE A 98 1.42 -4.49 -2.76
N THR A 99 0.20 -4.99 -2.92
CA THR A 99 -0.89 -4.29 -3.61
C THR A 99 -1.98 -3.99 -2.59
N LEU A 100 -2.29 -2.70 -2.39
CA LEU A 100 -3.33 -2.22 -1.48
C LEU A 100 -4.45 -1.55 -2.26
N GLN A 101 -5.69 -1.85 -1.91
CA GLN A 101 -6.84 -1.02 -2.31
C GLN A 101 -7.24 -0.15 -1.12
N LEU A 102 -7.10 1.17 -1.28
CA LEU A 102 -7.33 2.15 -0.23
C LEU A 102 -8.63 2.93 -0.48
N THR A 103 -9.43 3.07 0.57
CA THR A 103 -10.54 4.04 0.60
C THR A 103 -10.18 5.21 1.49
N LYS A 104 -10.59 6.42 1.09
CA LYS A 104 -10.38 7.63 1.90
C LYS A 104 -11.33 7.64 3.10
N GLN A 105 -10.82 8.02 4.26
CA GLN A 105 -11.59 8.37 5.45
C GLN A 105 -11.38 9.86 5.78
N GLU A 106 -12.13 10.41 6.75
CA GLU A 106 -12.04 11.84 7.11
C GLU A 106 -10.62 12.33 7.40
N LYS A 107 -9.81 11.50 8.06
CA LYS A 107 -8.47 11.88 8.54
C LYS A 107 -7.35 10.93 8.12
N SER A 108 -7.67 9.85 7.41
CA SER A 108 -6.72 8.77 7.11
C SER A 108 -7.17 7.97 5.89
N TRP A 109 -6.48 6.87 5.63
CA TRP A 109 -6.83 5.86 4.65
C TRP A 109 -7.16 4.54 5.35
N PHE A 110 -7.99 3.74 4.70
CA PHE A 110 -8.37 2.41 5.18
C PHE A 110 -8.14 1.37 4.07
N VAL A 111 -7.53 0.25 4.45
CA VAL A 111 -7.19 -0.83 3.53
C VAL A 111 -8.41 -1.73 3.34
N VAL A 112 -9.01 -1.66 2.17
CA VAL A 112 -10.15 -2.49 1.78
C VAL A 112 -9.67 -3.89 1.45
N GLU A 113 -8.60 -3.99 0.66
CA GLU A 113 -7.95 -5.25 0.28
C GLU A 113 -6.44 -5.08 0.30
N MET A 114 -5.75 -6.15 0.69
CA MET A 114 -4.30 -6.26 0.67
C MET A 114 -3.94 -7.58 0.01
N GLN A 115 -2.96 -7.54 -0.89
CA GLN A 115 -2.35 -8.72 -1.48
C GLN A 115 -0.84 -8.56 -1.39
N HIS A 116 -0.16 -9.62 -1.01
CA HIS A 116 1.28 -9.68 -1.00
C HIS A 116 1.74 -11.09 -1.36
N VAL A 117 2.96 -11.18 -1.90
CA VAL A 117 3.61 -12.45 -2.16
C VAL A 117 4.88 -12.48 -1.35
N PHE A 118 4.90 -13.33 -0.32
CA PHE A 118 6.13 -13.64 0.39
C PHE A 118 7.04 -14.43 -0.55
N ILE A 119 8.09 -13.80 -1.06
CA ILE A 119 9.11 -14.48 -1.86
C ILE A 119 10.08 -15.11 -0.87
N LYS A 120 9.94 -16.44 -0.66
CA LYS A 120 10.85 -17.25 0.16
C LYS A 120 12.24 -17.37 -0.48
#